data_AF-A0A7S2CN02-F1
#
_entry.id   AF-A0A7S2CN02-F1
#
_cell.length_a   1.000
_cell.length_b   1.000
_cell.length_c   1.000
_cell.angle_alpha   90.00
_cell.angle_beta   90.00
_cell.angle_gamma   90.00
#
_symmetry.space_group_name_H-M   'P 1'
#
loop_
_entity.id
_entity.type
_entity.pdbx_description
1 polymer ?
#
loop_
_entity_poly.entity_id
_entity_poly.type
_entity_poly.pdbx_seq_one_letter_code
_entity_poly.pdbx_strand_id
1 'polypeptide(L)'
;VMHAEHDRVGWAVIRRRSVMLREFDDIEEEHWEERLDTVAGDSFYWCPGTGDSSWQSPPVPQTEKNKNDLDDLEEGDRVLFRFPDMTFEANSIIAKVRIDNVTEEKLYDVAEEEEPDHVLKWVKRIAIRRQPLDHQAIQEERDAKTWSW
;
A
#
# COMPACT_ATOMS: atom_id res chain seq x y z
N VAL A 1 5.16 -40.78 7.07
CA VAL A 1 4.71 -40.10 5.83
C VAL A 1 3.46 -39.24 6.04
N MET A 2 2.67 -39.40 7.12
CA MET A 2 1.39 -38.66 7.31
C MET A 2 1.50 -37.19 7.78
N HIS A 3 2.68 -36.67 8.15
CA HIS A 3 2.78 -35.30 8.67
C HIS A 3 2.88 -34.24 7.55
N ALA A 4 3.37 -34.59 6.36
CA ALA A 4 3.59 -33.63 5.28
C ALA A 4 2.30 -33.25 4.51
N GLU A 5 1.25 -34.06 4.57
CA GLU A 5 0.00 -33.81 3.83
C GLU A 5 -0.91 -32.80 4.55
N HIS A 6 -0.92 -32.79 5.88
CA HIS A 6 -1.71 -31.85 6.68
C HIS A 6 -1.24 -30.39 6.51
N ASP A 7 0.07 -30.16 6.44
CA ASP A 7 0.64 -28.83 6.25
C ASP A 7 0.32 -28.27 4.86
N ARG A 8 0.33 -29.12 3.82
CA ARG A 8 0.00 -28.70 2.44
C ARG A 8 -1.43 -28.20 2.28
N VAL A 9 -2.39 -28.84 2.97
CA VAL A 9 -3.81 -28.42 2.92
C VAL A 9 -4.00 -27.10 3.68
N GLY A 10 -3.34 -26.93 4.82
CA GLY A 10 -3.37 -25.69 5.60
C GLY A 10 -2.87 -24.49 4.79
N TRP A 11 -1.69 -24.63 4.17
CA TRP A 11 -1.12 -23.58 3.34
C TRP A 11 -1.96 -23.26 2.11
N ALA A 12 -2.59 -24.25 1.48
CA ALA A 12 -3.47 -24.01 0.34
C ALA A 12 -4.68 -23.14 0.72
N VAL A 13 -5.24 -23.33 1.92
CA VAL A 13 -6.34 -22.50 2.43
C VAL A 13 -5.86 -21.09 2.70
N ILE A 14 -4.72 -20.92 3.39
CA ILE A 14 -4.11 -19.62 3.68
C ILE A 14 -3.84 -18.87 2.37
N ARG A 15 -3.19 -19.50 1.38
CA ARG A 15 -2.91 -18.87 0.08
C ARG A 15 -4.15 -18.38 -0.65
N ARG A 16 -5.23 -19.18 -0.68
CA ARG A 16 -6.48 -18.81 -1.37
C ARG A 16 -7.17 -17.59 -0.78
N ARG A 17 -7.02 -17.36 0.53
CA ARG A 17 -7.60 -16.21 1.22
C ARG A 17 -6.63 -15.04 1.39
N SER A 18 -5.43 -15.14 0.82
CA SER A 18 -4.39 -14.14 1.00
C SER A 18 -4.23 -13.25 -0.23
N VAL A 19 -3.90 -11.99 0.02
CA VAL A 19 -3.56 -11.01 -1.04
C VAL A 19 -2.05 -10.97 -1.22
N MET A 20 -1.59 -10.87 -2.47
CA MET A 20 -0.15 -10.73 -2.76
C MET A 20 0.29 -9.32 -2.39
N LEU A 21 1.33 -9.22 -1.57
CA LEU A 21 1.94 -7.93 -1.20
C LEU A 21 3.10 -7.60 -2.14
N ARG A 22 4.00 -8.55 -2.36
CA ARG A 22 5.16 -8.37 -3.25
C ARG A 22 5.70 -9.70 -3.78
N GLU A 23 6.50 -9.59 -4.83
CA GLU A 23 7.33 -10.65 -5.39
C GLU A 23 8.81 -10.23 -5.29
N PHE A 24 9.70 -11.18 -5.05
CA PHE A 24 11.15 -10.94 -4.95
C PHE A 24 11.91 -12.24 -5.20
N ASP A 25 13.20 -12.13 -5.51
CA ASP A 25 14.08 -13.27 -5.67
C ASP A 25 15.00 -13.41 -4.45
N ASP A 26 15.20 -14.63 -3.97
CA ASP A 26 16.11 -14.88 -2.84
C ASP A 26 17.59 -14.96 -3.30
N ILE A 27 18.50 -15.20 -2.36
CA ILE A 27 19.94 -15.33 -2.67
C ILE A 27 20.26 -16.52 -3.59
N GLU A 28 19.35 -17.49 -3.71
CA GLU A 28 19.48 -18.65 -4.60
C GLU A 28 18.75 -18.42 -5.94
N GLU A 29 18.28 -17.20 -6.19
CA GLU A 29 17.48 -16.80 -7.36
C GLU A 29 16.15 -17.59 -7.46
N GLU A 30 15.63 -18.09 -6.33
CA GLU A 30 14.28 -18.62 -6.27
C GLU A 30 13.27 -17.49 -6.13
N HIS A 31 12.16 -17.60 -6.87
CA HIS A 31 11.11 -16.60 -6.88
C HIS A 31 10.14 -16.81 -5.72
N TRP A 32 9.97 -15.78 -4.89
CA TRP A 32 9.11 -15.79 -3.72
C TRP A 32 8.03 -14.71 -3.79
N GLU A 33 6.86 -15.05 -3.27
CA GLU A 33 5.74 -14.15 -3.09
C GLU A 33 5.49 -13.95 -1.58
N GLU A 34 5.51 -12.70 -1.13
CA GLU A 34 4.97 -12.35 0.18
C GLU A 34 3.47 -12.10 0.06
N ARG A 35 2.68 -12.74 0.91
CA ARG A 35 1.22 -12.66 0.89
C ARG A 35 0.68 -12.39 2.29
N LEU A 36 -0.35 -11.55 2.39
CA LEU A 36 -1.05 -11.23 3.63
C LEU A 36 -2.29 -12.10 3.79
N ASP A 37 -2.37 -12.86 4.88
CA ASP A 37 -3.59 -13.58 5.24
C ASP A 37 -4.66 -12.59 5.71
N THR A 38 -5.69 -12.38 4.90
CA THR A 38 -6.76 -11.41 5.20
C THR A 38 -7.62 -11.80 6.41
N VAL A 39 -7.51 -13.03 6.91
CA VAL A 39 -8.27 -13.49 8.09
C VAL A 39 -7.45 -13.36 9.37
N ALA A 40 -6.14 -13.70 9.32
CA ALA A 40 -5.27 -13.64 10.48
C ALA A 40 -4.61 -12.25 10.66
N GLY A 41 -4.37 -11.53 9.56
CA GLY A 41 -3.63 -10.28 9.54
C GLY A 41 -2.11 -10.44 9.45
N ASP A 42 -1.61 -11.67 9.38
CA ASP A 42 -0.17 -11.99 9.31
C ASP A 42 0.29 -12.21 7.86
N SER A 43 1.53 -11.83 7.55
CA SER A 43 2.16 -12.15 6.26
C SER A 43 2.93 -13.48 6.30
N PHE A 44 3.03 -14.11 5.13
CA PHE A 44 3.83 -15.33 4.92
C PHE A 44 4.42 -15.33 3.51
N TYR A 45 5.35 -16.25 3.27
CA TYR A 45 6.12 -16.36 2.05
C TYR A 45 5.80 -17.67 1.34
N TRP A 46 5.64 -17.62 0.02
CA TRP A 46 5.40 -18.78 -0.81
C TRP A 46 6.30 -18.75 -2.06
N CYS A 47 7.02 -19.83 -2.32
CA CYS A 47 7.81 -20.01 -3.54
C CYS A 47 6.96 -20.79 -4.56
N PRO A 48 6.50 -20.18 -5.68
CA PRO A 48 5.75 -20.89 -6.70
C PRO A 48 6.59 -21.96 -7.41
N GLY A 49 7.91 -21.75 -7.52
CA GLY A 49 8.84 -22.64 -8.21
C GLY A 49 8.99 -24.00 -7.51
N THR A 50 9.17 -23.99 -6.18
CA THR A 50 9.32 -25.21 -5.37
C THR A 50 8.00 -25.68 -4.74
N GLY A 51 7.05 -24.77 -4.58
CA GLY A 51 5.81 -24.99 -3.86
C GLY A 51 5.93 -24.79 -2.35
N ASP A 52 7.10 -24.36 -1.85
CA ASP A 52 7.37 -24.20 -0.42
C ASP A 52 6.67 -22.98 0.18
N SER A 53 6.23 -23.10 1.43
CA SER A 53 5.56 -22.02 2.18
C SER A 53 6.21 -21.88 3.55
N SER A 54 6.45 -20.65 3.97
CA SER A 54 7.16 -20.33 5.20
C SER A 54 6.58 -19.09 5.87
N TRP A 55 6.54 -19.09 7.20
CA TRP A 55 6.27 -17.88 8.00
C TRP A 55 7.52 -17.00 8.14
N GLN A 56 8.71 -17.56 7.86
CA GLN A 56 9.98 -16.83 7.91
C GLN A 56 10.36 -16.36 6.52
N SER A 57 10.82 -15.11 6.42
CA SER A 57 11.32 -14.55 5.16
C SER A 57 12.46 -15.40 4.60
N PRO A 58 12.48 -15.68 3.29
CA PRO A 58 13.64 -16.25 2.63
C PRO A 58 14.84 -15.29 2.76
N PRO A 59 16.07 -15.83 2.68
CA PRO A 59 17.26 -15.01 2.65
C PRO A 59 17.30 -14.22 1.34
N VAL A 60 16.96 -12.93 1.37
CA VAL A 60 17.04 -12.04 0.20
C VAL A 60 18.39 -11.32 0.13
N PRO A 61 18.89 -10.98 -1.09
CA PRO A 61 20.08 -10.16 -1.26
C PRO A 61 19.94 -8.82 -0.54
N GLN A 62 21.04 -8.30 0.04
CA GLN A 62 21.02 -7.04 0.79
C GLN A 62 20.44 -5.86 -0.01
N THR A 63 20.57 -5.88 -1.34
CA THR A 63 20.01 -4.84 -2.22
C THR A 63 18.48 -4.85 -2.30
N GLU A 64 17.83 -6.00 -2.07
CA GLU A 64 16.36 -6.14 -2.12
C GLU A 64 15.71 -5.91 -0.74
N LYS A 65 16.45 -6.12 0.35
CA LYS A 65 16.04 -5.72 1.71
C LYS A 65 15.77 -4.21 1.76
N ASN A 66 16.71 -3.43 1.22
CA ASN A 66 16.73 -1.97 1.27
C ASN A 66 15.59 -1.25 0.52
N LYS A 67 14.69 -1.95 -0.19
CA LYS A 67 13.52 -1.31 -0.84
C LYS A 67 12.27 -1.29 0.06
N ASN A 68 12.25 -2.06 1.15
CA ASN A 68 11.14 -2.10 2.12
C ASN A 68 11.58 -1.87 3.57
N ASP A 69 12.86 -1.67 3.81
CA ASP A 69 13.36 -1.37 5.16
C ASP A 69 13.11 0.11 5.47
N LEU A 70 12.05 0.37 6.23
CA LEU A 70 11.84 1.65 6.93
C LEU A 70 13.07 2.04 7.80
N ASP A 71 14.00 1.11 8.00
CA ASP A 71 15.25 1.31 8.75
C ASP A 71 16.23 2.27 8.09
N ASP A 72 16.12 2.60 6.80
CA ASP A 72 17.02 3.55 6.15
C ASP A 72 16.37 4.91 5.84
N LEU A 73 15.23 5.20 6.46
CA LEU A 73 14.61 6.51 6.31
C LEU A 73 15.48 7.62 6.93
N GLU A 74 15.72 8.66 6.17
CA GLU A 74 16.45 9.86 6.60
C GLU A 74 15.48 11.00 6.96
N GLU A 75 15.97 11.99 7.70
CA GLU A 75 15.20 13.21 7.96
C GLU A 75 14.85 13.89 6.63
N GLY A 76 13.56 14.12 6.42
CA GLY A 76 13.04 14.70 5.17
C GLY A 76 12.41 13.70 4.20
N ASP A 77 12.52 12.39 4.47
CA ASP A 77 11.88 11.38 3.62
C ASP A 77 10.36 11.42 3.73
N ARG A 78 9.71 11.24 2.58
CA ARG A 78 8.25 11.22 2.46
C ARG A 78 7.73 9.81 2.66
N VAL A 79 6.78 9.67 3.58
CA VAL A 79 6.18 8.40 3.97
C VAL A 79 4.66 8.52 4.04
N LEU A 80 3.96 7.39 3.97
CA LEU A 80 2.56 7.29 4.32
C LEU A 80 2.47 6.82 5.77
N PHE A 81 1.81 7.60 6.62
CA PHE A 81 1.66 7.25 8.04
C PHE A 81 0.21 7.45 8.50
N ARG A 82 -0.29 6.53 9.33
CA ARG A 82 -1.63 6.62 9.91
C ARG A 82 -1.54 7.09 11.35
N PHE A 83 -1.95 8.34 11.59
CA PHE A 83 -2.03 8.88 12.94
C PHE A 83 -3.19 8.25 13.74
N PRO A 84 -3.08 8.13 15.08
CA PRO A 84 -4.09 7.45 15.90
C PRO A 84 -5.50 8.06 15.82
N ASP A 85 -5.60 9.34 15.50
CA ASP A 85 -6.85 10.10 15.33
C ASP A 85 -7.37 10.12 13.89
N MET A 86 -6.65 9.50 12.95
CA MET A 86 -7.01 9.44 11.53
C MET A 86 -7.49 8.06 11.09
N THR A 87 -8.47 8.06 10.20
CA THR A 87 -9.03 6.82 9.61
C THR A 87 -8.32 6.39 8.32
N PHE A 88 -7.45 7.24 7.78
CA PHE A 88 -6.69 7.02 6.55
C PHE A 88 -5.21 7.35 6.77
N GLU A 89 -4.35 6.85 5.89
CA GLU A 89 -2.92 7.18 5.87
C GLU A 89 -2.71 8.56 5.23
N ALA A 90 -1.93 9.41 5.89
CA ALA A 90 -1.60 10.75 5.43
C ALA A 90 -0.19 10.80 4.82
N ASN A 91 -0.01 11.61 3.78
CA ASN A 91 1.33 12.00 3.32
C ASN A 91 2.04 12.72 4.46
N SER A 92 3.19 12.19 4.83
CA SER A 92 3.92 12.59 6.02
C SER A 92 5.41 12.65 5.72
N ILE A 93 6.16 13.32 6.58
CA ILE A 93 7.61 13.45 6.47
C ILE A 93 8.28 12.94 7.74
N ILE A 94 9.43 12.30 7.59
CA ILE A 94 10.30 11.97 8.72
C ILE A 94 10.90 13.27 9.24
N ALA A 95 10.38 13.76 10.35
CA ALA A 95 10.82 15.00 10.98
C ALA A 95 12.14 14.81 11.73
N LYS A 96 12.38 13.61 12.27
CA LYS A 96 13.61 13.30 13.01
C LYS A 96 13.90 11.80 13.07
N VAL A 97 15.17 11.43 13.02
CA VAL A 97 15.63 10.07 13.29
C VAL A 97 16.40 10.04 14.63
N ARG A 98 16.08 9.08 15.48
CA ARG A 98 16.72 8.87 16.79
C ARG A 98 17.17 7.41 16.90
N ILE A 99 18.10 7.14 17.80
CA ILE A 99 18.54 5.77 18.11
C ILE A 99 18.25 5.53 19.59
N ASP A 100 17.57 4.42 19.90
CA ASP A 100 17.36 4.00 21.26
C ASP A 100 18.67 3.44 21.84
N ASN A 101 19.14 4.01 22.95
CA ASN A 101 20.45 3.66 23.52
C ASN A 101 20.50 2.29 24.21
N VAL A 102 19.37 1.58 24.33
CA VAL A 102 19.28 0.28 25.01
C VAL A 102 19.11 -0.84 23.99
N THR A 103 18.28 -0.61 22.98
CA THR A 103 17.93 -1.59 21.95
C THR A 103 18.71 -1.41 20.65
N GLU A 104 19.39 -0.27 20.48
CA GLU A 104 20.08 0.15 19.25
C GLU A 104 19.15 0.30 18.03
N GLU A 105 17.83 0.32 18.25
CA GLU A 105 16.82 0.48 17.19
C GLU A 105 16.65 1.95 16.78
N LYS A 106 16.35 2.19 15.49
CA LYS A 106 16.02 3.52 14.99
C LYS A 106 14.56 3.87 15.32
N LEU A 107 14.34 5.10 15.78
CA LEU A 107 13.03 5.67 16.09
C LEU A 107 12.80 6.91 15.23
N TYR A 108 11.60 7.01 14.65
CA TYR A 108 11.24 8.06 13.69
C TYR A 108 10.16 8.97 14.27
N ASP A 109 10.44 10.27 14.37
CA ASP A 109 9.41 11.28 14.59
C ASP A 109 8.76 11.57 13.23
N VAL A 110 7.46 11.30 13.09
CA VAL A 110 6.71 11.52 11.84
C VAL A 110 5.79 12.73 11.99
N ALA A 111 5.84 13.65 11.04
CA ALA A 111 4.97 14.81 10.98
C ALA A 111 4.14 14.80 9.70
N GLU A 112 2.89 15.25 9.76
CA GLU A 112 2.07 15.44 8.56
C GLU A 112 2.74 16.42 7.61
N GLU A 113 2.85 16.04 6.34
CA GLU A 113 3.22 16.96 5.27
C GLU A 113 1.93 17.73 4.94
N GLU A 114 1.54 18.69 5.79
CA GLU A 114 0.53 19.68 5.40
C GLU A 114 1.11 20.39 4.17
N GLU A 115 0.65 20.03 2.97
CA GLU A 115 1.01 20.72 1.74
C GLU A 115 0.72 22.21 1.94
N PRO A 116 1.74 23.09 2.04
CA PRO A 116 1.49 24.52 2.22
C PRO A 116 0.90 25.16 0.96
N ASP A 117 0.62 24.38 -0.10
CA ASP A 117 0.39 24.86 -1.45
C ASP A 117 -0.98 24.53 -2.05
N HIS A 118 -1.93 24.05 -1.25
CA HIS A 118 -3.34 24.36 -1.54
C HIS A 118 -3.63 25.80 -1.13
N VAL A 119 -3.04 26.75 -1.87
CA VAL A 119 -3.57 28.11 -1.96
C VAL A 119 -4.99 27.98 -2.51
N LEU A 120 -5.97 27.89 -1.63
CA LEU A 120 -7.37 28.13 -1.95
C LEU A 120 -7.46 29.58 -2.43
N LYS A 121 -7.24 29.80 -3.73
CA LYS A 121 -7.55 31.07 -4.35
C LYS A 121 -9.06 31.20 -4.31
N TRP A 122 -9.53 32.26 -3.65
CA TRP A 122 -10.91 32.70 -3.77
C TRP A 122 -11.19 33.06 -5.23
N VAL A 123 -11.66 32.08 -6.01
CA VAL A 123 -12.04 32.32 -7.39
C VAL A 123 -13.45 32.89 -7.39
N LYS A 124 -13.62 34.07 -8.01
CA LYS A 124 -14.95 34.67 -8.18
C LYS A 124 -15.88 33.67 -8.87
N ARG A 125 -17.14 33.58 -8.42
CA ARG A 125 -18.18 32.65 -8.93
C ARG A 125 -18.23 32.52 -10.46
N ILE A 126 -17.89 33.59 -11.19
CA ILE A 126 -17.91 33.65 -12.65
C ILE A 126 -16.90 32.72 -13.34
N ALA A 127 -15.85 32.29 -12.63
CA ALA A 127 -14.82 31.40 -13.16
C ALA A 127 -15.15 29.90 -13.00
N ILE A 128 -16.23 29.58 -12.28
CA ILE A 128 -16.70 28.21 -12.12
C ILE A 128 -17.61 27.89 -13.30
N ARG A 129 -17.17 26.98 -14.18
CA ARG A 129 -18.02 26.40 -15.23
C ARG A 129 -18.40 24.98 -14.83
N ARG A 130 -19.68 24.64 -14.88
CA ARG A 130 -20.10 23.23 -14.83
C ARG A 130 -19.58 22.54 -16.06
N GLN A 131 -18.98 21.36 -15.88
CA GLN A 131 -18.71 20.45 -16.99
C GLN A 131 -20.05 20.13 -17.67
N PRO A 132 -20.16 20.24 -19.01
CA PRO A 132 -21.38 19.85 -19.70
C PRO A 132 -21.65 18.35 -19.45
N LEU A 133 -22.91 17.99 -19.26
CA LEU A 133 -23.32 16.59 -19.15
C LEU A 133 -22.96 15.85 -20.44
N ASP A 134 -22.69 14.55 -20.29
CA ASP A 134 -22.39 13.62 -21.38
C ASP A 134 -23.31 13.79 -22.60
N HIS A 135 -22.80 13.47 -23.79
CA HIS A 135 -23.45 13.76 -25.09
C HIS A 135 -24.90 13.25 -25.17
N GLN A 136 -25.18 12.16 -24.46
CA GLN A 136 -26.51 11.55 -24.38
C GLN A 136 -27.52 12.45 -23.64
N ALA A 137 -27.13 13.09 -22.54
CA ALA A 137 -27.98 14.02 -21.80
C ALA A 137 -28.26 15.32 -22.59
N ILE A 138 -27.30 15.76 -23.42
CA ILE A 138 -27.47 16.91 -24.31
C ILE A 138 -28.53 16.63 -25.39
N GLN A 139 -28.59 15.39 -25.90
CA GLN A 139 -29.61 14.98 -26.87
C GLN A 139 -31.00 14.90 -26.21
N GLU A 140 -31.10 14.30 -25.03
CA GLU A 140 -32.37 14.21 -24.29
C GLU A 140 -32.94 15.59 -23.94
N GLU A 141 -32.08 16.56 -23.56
CA GLU A 141 -32.52 17.93 -23.31
C GLU A 141 -33.02 18.64 -24.59
N ARG A 142 -32.39 18.37 -25.75
CA ARG A 142 -32.87 18.87 -27.04
C ARG A 142 -34.22 18.26 -27.42
N ASP A 143 -34.36 16.95 -27.30
CA ASP A 143 -35.58 16.25 -27.68
C ASP A 143 -36.76 16.65 -26.77
N ALA A 144 -36.53 16.81 -25.46
CA ALA A 144 -37.53 17.30 -24.50
C ALA A 144 -38.01 18.73 -24.83
N LYS A 145 -37.14 19.59 -25.36
CA LYS A 145 -37.50 20.96 -25.77
C LYS A 145 -38.24 21.02 -27.10
N THR A 146 -38.18 19.97 -27.91
CA THR A 146 -38.76 19.96 -29.28
C THR A 146 -40.21 19.45 -29.29
N TRP A 147 -40.69 18.80 -28.21
CA TRP A 147 -42.04 18.25 -28.07
C TRP A 147 -42.97 19.06 -27.15
N SER A 148 -42.84 20.39 -27.14
CA SER A 148 -43.87 21.29 -26.60
C SER A 148 -44.57 22.01 -27.76
N TRP A 149 -45.56 21.34 -28.37
CA TRP A 149 -46.63 21.95 -29.17
C TRP A 149 -47.98 21.49 -28.64
#